data_AF-A0A2A5NXJ2-F1
#
_entry.id   AF-A0A2A5NXJ2-F1
#
_cell.length_a   1.000
_cell.length_b   1.000
_cell.length_c   1.000
_cell.angle_alpha   90.00
_cell.angle_beta   90.00
_cell.angle_gamma   90.00
#
_symmetry.space_group_name_H-M   'P 1'
#
loop_
_entity.id
_entity.type
_entity.pdbx_description
1 polymer ?
#
loop_
_entity_poly.entity_id
_entity_poly.type
_entity_poly.pdbx_seq_one_letter_code
_entity_poly.pdbx_strand_id
1 'polypeptide(L)' 'MSLLDLVEAILREAPLCDSCLGRCFARLGGAMSNRDRGVALKVALAVEADQLREAGTLGATR' A
#
# COMPACT_ATOMS: atom_id res chain seq x y z
N MET A 1 0.66 1.01 13.69
CA MET A 1 0.92 1.35 12.28
C MET A 1 1.27 0.06 11.56
N SER A 2 0.35 -0.42 10.72
CA SER A 2 0.51 -1.60 9.87
C SER A 2 1.43 -1.30 8.67
N LEU A 3 1.79 -2.33 7.90
CA LEU A 3 2.48 -2.15 6.62
C LEU A 3 1.66 -1.29 5.65
N LEU A 4 0.35 -1.53 5.59
CA LEU A 4 -0.53 -0.84 4.65
C LEU A 4 -0.84 0.59 5.09
N ASP A 5 -0.86 0.88 6.40
CA ASP A 5 -0.91 2.25 6.93
C ASP A 5 0.28 3.08 6.41
N LEU A 6 1.47 2.48 6.40
CA LEU A 6 2.69 3.14 5.90
C LEU A 6 2.66 3.31 4.38
N VAL A 7 2.14 2.32 3.64
CA VAL A 7 1.94 2.43 2.18
C VAL A 7 0.97 3.56 1.86
N GLU A 8 -0.14 3.64 2.58
CA GLU A 8 -1.13 4.72 2.43
C GLU A 8 -0.50 6.09 2.72
N ALA A 9 0.21 6.23 3.84
CA ALA A 9 0.87 7.49 4.20
C ALA A 9 1.84 7.97 3.10
N ILE A 10 2.68 7.08 2.59
CA ILE A 10 3.62 7.40 1.49
C ILE A 10 2.86 7.84 0.22
N LEU A 11 1.78 7.15 -0.14
CA LEU A 11 1.01 7.46 -1.35
C LEU A 11 0.20 8.76 -1.21
N ARG A 12 -0.17 9.15 0.01
CA ARG A 12 -0.80 10.45 0.31
C ARG A 12 0.20 11.60 0.18
N GLU A 13 1.45 11.38 0.55
CA GLU A 13 2.52 12.38 0.40
C GLU A 13 2.91 12.58 -1.07
N ALA A 14 3.03 11.49 -1.84
CA ALA A 14 3.38 11.56 -3.25
C ALA A 14 2.79 10.39 -4.07
N PRO A 15 2.19 10.65 -5.25
CA PRO A 15 1.77 9.58 -6.13
C PRO A 15 3.00 8.84 -6.68
N LEU A 16 3.16 7.58 -6.29
CA LEU A 16 4.27 6.73 -6.74
C LEU A 16 3.82 5.72 -7.81
N CYS A 17 4.65 5.53 -8.83
CA CYS A 17 4.54 4.37 -9.71
C CYS A 17 4.91 3.08 -8.95
N ASP A 18 4.56 1.92 -9.52
CA ASP A 18 4.74 0.63 -8.84
C ASP A 18 6.22 0.35 -8.52
N SER A 19 7.13 0.64 -9.46
CA SER A 19 8.57 0.45 -9.23
C SER A 19 9.12 1.37 -8.13
N CYS A 20 8.65 2.62 -8.04
CA CYS A 20 9.08 3.54 -6.97
C CYS A 20 8.55 3.11 -5.61
N LEU A 21 7.27 2.74 -5.54
CA LEU A 21 6.66 2.24 -4.30
C LEU A 21 7.36 0.96 -3.83
N GLY A 22 7.54 -0.02 -4.72
CA GLY A 22 8.19 -1.28 -4.35
C GLY A 22 9.66 -1.13 -3.96
N ARG A 23 10.36 -0.08 -4.45
CA ARG A 23 11.72 0.24 -4.00
C ARG A 23 11.75 0.64 -2.51
N CYS A 24 10.74 1.38 -2.02
CA CYS A 24 10.65 1.74 -0.60
C CYS A 24 10.58 0.51 0.31
N PHE A 25 10.09 -0.62 -0.21
CA PHE A 25 9.91 -1.86 0.52
C PHE A 25 10.82 -3.00 0.02
N ALA A 26 11.98 -2.69 -0.57
CA ALA A 26 12.87 -3.67 -1.22
C ALA A 26 13.34 -4.83 -0.32
N ARG A 27 13.22 -4.69 1.00
CA ARG A 27 13.58 -5.74 1.98
C ARG A 27 12.49 -6.81 2.17
N LEU A 28 11.27 -6.58 1.67
CA LEU A 28 10.16 -7.53 1.72
C LEU A 28 10.08 -8.28 0.40
N GLY A 29 9.66 -9.56 0.37
CA GLY A 29 9.37 -10.30 -0.88
C GLY A 29 10.57 -10.46 -1.84
N GLY A 30 11.68 -11.07 -1.37
CA GLY A 30 12.99 -11.06 -2.03
C GLY A 30 13.09 -11.61 -3.47
N ALA A 31 12.08 -12.31 -3.98
CA ALA A 31 12.04 -12.81 -5.37
C ALA A 31 11.24 -11.90 -6.33
N MET A 32 10.63 -10.83 -5.83
CA MET A 32 9.79 -9.94 -6.63
C MET A 32 10.62 -8.77 -7.14
N SER A 33 10.35 -8.31 -8.36
CA SER A 33 10.87 -7.02 -8.82
C SER A 33 10.25 -5.87 -8.01
N ASN A 34 10.86 -4.69 -8.06
CA ASN A 34 10.26 -3.50 -7.46
C ASN A 34 8.86 -3.21 -8.04
N ARG A 35 8.64 -3.48 -9.34
CA ARG A 35 7.33 -3.32 -9.96
C ARG A 35 6.32 -4.27 -9.35
N ASP A 36 6.63 -5.57 -9.29
CA ASP A 36 5.72 -6.59 -8.75
C ASP A 36 5.34 -6.28 -7.30
N ARG A 37 6.32 -5.83 -6.51
CA ARG A 37 6.11 -5.42 -5.13
C ARG A 37 5.17 -4.23 -5.03
N GLY A 38 5.37 -3.19 -5.82
CA GLY A 38 4.49 -2.02 -5.83
C GLY A 38 3.06 -2.35 -6.24
N VAL A 39 2.89 -3.20 -7.27
CA VAL A 39 1.57 -3.70 -7.67
C VAL A 39 0.92 -4.46 -6.53
N ALA A 40 1.64 -5.38 -5.89
CA ALA A 40 1.11 -6.17 -4.78
C ALA A 40 0.67 -5.29 -3.59
N LEU A 41 1.47 -4.27 -3.23
CA LEU A 41 1.14 -3.34 -2.16
C LEU A 41 -0.11 -2.51 -2.47
N LYS A 42 -0.25 -2.02 -3.71
CA LYS A 42 -1.44 -1.26 -4.13
C LYS A 42 -2.69 -2.11 -4.16
N VAL A 43 -2.58 -3.36 -4.64
CA VAL A 43 -3.71 -4.31 -4.63
C VAL A 43 -4.12 -4.62 -3.20
N ALA A 44 -3.17 -4.92 -2.32
CA ALA A 44 -3.45 -5.19 -0.91
C ALA A 44 -4.13 -3.99 -0.22
N LEU A 45 -3.63 -2.77 -0.45
CA LEU A 45 -4.24 -1.55 0.08
C LEU A 45 -5.66 -1.32 -0.44
N ALA A 46 -5.91 -1.57 -1.73
CA ALA A 46 -7.26 -1.44 -2.30
C ALA A 46 -8.24 -2.43 -1.67
N VAL A 47 -7.82 -3.69 -1.49
CA VAL A 47 -8.65 -4.73 -0.84
C VAL A 47 -8.93 -4.37 0.62
N GLU A 48 -7.94 -3.88 1.37
CA GLU A 48 -8.14 -3.44 2.76
C GLU A 48 -9.10 -2.25 2.83
N ALA A 49 -8.97 -1.28 1.92
CA ALA A 49 -9.89 -0.16 1.83
C ALA A 49 -11.34 -0.64 1.58
N ASP A 50 -11.55 -1.61 0.70
CA ASP A 50 -12.88 -2.18 0.48
C ASP A 50 -13.43 -2.89 1.73
N GLN A 51 -12.59 -3.66 2.44
CA GLN A 51 -13.00 -4.31 3.69
C GLN A 51 -13.40 -3.29 4.77
N LEU A 52 -12.65 -2.19 4.89
CA LEU A 52 -12.95 -1.11 5.84
C LEU A 52 -14.23 -0.34 5.45
N ARG A 53 -14.54 -0.22 4.15
CA ARG A 53 -15.83 0.35 3.68
C ARG A 53 -16.99 -0.51 4.11
N GLU A 54 -16.92 -1.81 3.86
CA GLU A 54 -17.96 -2.76 4.23
C GLU A 54 -18.16 -2.84 5.75
N ALA A 55 -17.06 -2.75 6.52
CA ALA A 55 -17.11 -2.72 7.98
C ALA A 55 -17.62 -1.37 8.56
N GLY A 56 -17.86 -0.35 7.72
CA GLY A 56 -18.26 0.99 8.16
C GLY A 56 -17.15 1.74 8.91
N THR A 57 -15.91 1.29 8.82
CA THR A 57 -14.74 1.88 9.50
C THR A 57 -13.93 2.82 8.61
N LEU A 58 -14.31 2.95 7.33
CA LEU A 58 -13.71 3.92 6.41
C LEU A 58 -14.17 5.35 6.75
N GLY A 59 -13.55 5.95 7.76
CA GLY A 59 -13.90 7.32 8.20
C GLY A 59 -13.22 7.85 9.47
N ALA A 60 -12.18 7.19 10.00
CA ALA A 60 -11.59 7.57 11.29
C ALA A 60 -10.28 8.39 11.23
N THR A 61 -9.78 8.74 10.04
CA THR A 61 -8.54 9.52 9.94
C THR A 61 -8.77 10.80 9.15
N ARG A 62 -8.72 11.90 9.89
CA ARG A 62 -8.80 13.30 9.42
C ARG A 62 -7.53 13.71 8.71
#